data_AF-A0A210QXI5-F1
#
_entry.id   AF-A0A210QXI5-F1
#
_cell.length_a   1.000
_cell.length_b   1.000
_cell.length_c   1.000
_cell.angle_alpha   90.00
_cell.angle_beta   90.00
_cell.angle_gamma   90.00
#
_symmetry.space_group_name_H-M   'P 1'
#
loop_
_entity.id
_entity.type
_entity.pdbx_description
1 polymer ?
#
loop_
_entity_poly.entity_id
_entity_poly.type
_entity_poly.pdbx_seq_one_letter_code
_entity_poly.pdbx_strand_id
1 'polypeptide(L)'
;MRFDDFYDLKALKSRTASNMKIDICGKRVNWLCIKWIQVRKDKPNYIFVNYSFDPEEFLEIRVTRGRMQQNDSTLTKCFNSKLPISTVKTNDLMSLCRTKIIPEENHTYYESLQTSKTLKDEMSDIDDSEFEENDNLG
;
A
#
# COMPACT_ATOMS: atom_id res chain seq x y z
N MET A 1 -3.14 -17.72 2.28
CA MET A 1 -2.43 -16.56 1.73
C MET A 1 -0.95 -16.86 1.79
N ARG A 2 -0.24 -16.76 0.67
CA ARG A 2 1.19 -17.10 0.57
C ARG A 2 2.02 -15.82 0.46
N PHE A 3 3.31 -15.91 0.78
CA PHE A 3 4.20 -14.74 0.74
C PHE A 3 4.41 -14.21 -0.69
N ASP A 4 4.20 -15.04 -1.71
CA ASP A 4 4.33 -14.69 -3.13
C ASP A 4 3.09 -13.97 -3.70
N ASP A 5 2.00 -13.87 -2.92
CA ASP A 5 0.80 -13.12 -3.31
C ASP A 5 0.97 -11.59 -3.11
N PHE A 6 2.05 -11.15 -2.45
CA PHE A 6 2.27 -9.74 -2.09
C PHE A 6 3.21 -9.05 -3.07
N TYR A 7 2.80 -7.88 -3.58
CA TYR A 7 3.56 -7.08 -4.54
C TYR A 7 3.95 -5.71 -3.94
N ASP A 8 5.13 -5.21 -4.34
CA ASP A 8 5.59 -3.88 -3.97
C ASP A 8 4.97 -2.81 -4.89
N LEU A 9 3.79 -2.35 -4.49
CA LEU A 9 3.08 -1.27 -5.18
C LEU A 9 3.71 0.11 -4.96
N LYS A 10 4.54 0.27 -3.92
CA LYS A 10 5.25 1.53 -3.65
C LYS A 10 6.34 1.74 -4.68
N ALA A 11 7.10 0.69 -5.00
CA ALA A 11 8.07 0.70 -6.10
C ALA A 11 7.37 0.87 -7.46
N LEU A 12 6.19 0.27 -7.66
CA LEU A 12 5.42 0.48 -8.88
C LEU A 12 4.99 1.94 -9.03
N LYS A 13 4.46 2.54 -7.96
CA LYS A 13 4.04 3.95 -7.94
C LYS A 13 5.20 4.87 -8.29
N SER A 14 6.37 4.70 -7.64
CA SER A 14 7.51 5.58 -7.89
C SER A 14 8.00 5.52 -9.35
N ARG A 15 7.87 4.37 -10.01
CA ARG A 15 8.20 4.19 -11.44
C ARG A 15 7.13 4.73 -12.39
N THR A 16 5.86 4.66 -12.00
CA THR A 16 4.71 4.93 -12.89
C THR A 16 4.19 6.36 -12.75
N ALA A 17 4.15 6.91 -11.53
CA ALA A 17 3.48 8.15 -11.20
C ALA A 17 4.36 9.02 -10.29
N SER A 18 5.10 9.94 -10.92
CA SER A 18 6.01 10.86 -10.23
C SER A 18 5.28 12.04 -9.58
N ASN A 19 4.15 12.46 -10.15
CA ASN A 19 3.35 13.58 -9.66
C ASN A 19 1.88 13.17 -9.54
N MET A 20 1.37 13.25 -8.32
CA MET A 20 -0.04 13.02 -8.00
C MET A 20 -0.61 14.14 -7.11
N LYS A 21 0.20 15.09 -6.64
CA LYS A 21 -0.24 16.08 -5.64
C LYS A 21 -0.71 17.39 -6.27
N ILE A 22 -0.25 17.69 -7.48
CA ILE A 22 -0.44 18.99 -8.12
C ILE A 22 -0.88 18.80 -9.56
N ASP A 23 -1.91 19.54 -9.95
CA ASP A 23 -2.42 19.68 -11.32
C ASP A 23 -1.42 20.44 -12.21
N ILE A 24 -1.55 20.34 -13.54
CA ILE A 24 -0.86 21.23 -14.50
C ILE A 24 -1.02 22.73 -14.20
N CYS A 25 -2.12 23.16 -13.58
CA CYS A 25 -2.38 24.55 -13.19
C CYS A 25 -1.71 24.96 -11.88
N GLY A 26 -0.96 24.07 -11.22
CA GLY A 26 -0.33 24.35 -9.92
C GLY A 26 -1.27 24.21 -8.72
N LYS A 27 -2.53 23.83 -8.92
CA LYS A 27 -3.50 23.58 -7.84
C LYS A 27 -3.22 22.24 -7.16
N ARG A 28 -3.35 22.20 -5.83
CA ARG A 28 -3.27 20.95 -5.07
C ARG A 28 -4.52 20.10 -5.34
N VAL A 29 -4.30 18.81 -5.54
CA VAL A 29 -5.37 17.83 -5.74
C VAL A 29 -5.72 17.19 -4.40
N ASN A 30 -6.99 17.29 -4.00
CA ASN A 30 -7.51 16.58 -2.85
C ASN A 30 -8.09 15.24 -3.30
N TRP A 31 -7.34 14.15 -3.08
CA TRP A 31 -7.72 12.81 -3.54
C TRP A 31 -9.00 12.28 -2.87
N LEU A 32 -9.30 12.72 -1.65
CA LEU A 32 -10.47 12.27 -0.91
C LEU A 32 -11.77 12.90 -1.45
N CYS A 33 -11.68 14.07 -2.06
CA CYS A 33 -12.85 14.75 -2.63
C CYS A 33 -13.16 14.30 -4.07
N ILE A 34 -12.30 13.48 -4.70
CA ILE A 34 -12.49 13.05 -6.09
C ILE A 34 -13.70 12.12 -6.18
N LYS A 35 -14.64 12.47 -7.04
CA LYS A 35 -15.83 11.67 -7.34
C LYS A 35 -15.71 10.90 -8.64
N TRP A 36 -14.95 11.46 -9.60
CA TRP A 36 -14.78 10.85 -10.91
C TRP A 36 -13.32 10.96 -11.38
N ILE A 37 -12.74 9.80 -11.68
CA ILE A 37 -11.44 9.67 -12.35
C ILE A 37 -11.69 9.19 -13.78
N GLN A 38 -11.13 9.91 -14.75
CA GLN A 38 -11.16 9.52 -16.15
C GLN A 38 -9.72 9.36 -16.67
N VAL A 39 -9.48 8.22 -17.32
CA VAL A 39 -8.21 7.93 -18.03
C VAL A 39 -8.53 7.77 -19.50
N ARG A 40 -7.82 8.51 -20.35
CA ARG A 40 -8.09 8.55 -21.79
C ARG A 40 -6.90 7.99 -22.57
N LYS A 41 -7.19 7.19 -23.60
CA LYS A 41 -6.16 6.51 -24.41
C LYS A 41 -5.33 7.47 -25.27
N ASP A 42 -5.93 8.60 -25.65
CA ASP A 42 -5.28 9.69 -26.40
C ASP A 42 -4.25 10.46 -25.55
N LYS A 43 -4.45 10.50 -24.22
CA LYS A 43 -3.57 11.18 -23.28
C LYS A 43 -3.10 10.24 -22.16
N PRO A 44 -2.22 9.26 -22.46
CA PRO A 44 -1.81 8.21 -21.50
C PRO A 44 -1.02 8.73 -20.30
N ASN A 45 -0.42 9.92 -20.41
CA ASN A 45 0.38 10.54 -19.35
C ASN A 45 -0.44 11.43 -18.41
N TYR A 46 -1.76 11.48 -18.58
CA TYR A 46 -2.65 12.36 -17.86
C TYR A 46 -3.76 11.57 -17.17
N ILE A 47 -4.11 12.02 -15.98
CA ILE A 47 -5.32 11.62 -15.27
C ILE A 47 -6.20 12.85 -15.15
N PHE A 48 -7.48 12.68 -15.45
CA PHE A 48 -8.49 13.72 -15.31
C PHE A 48 -9.31 13.43 -14.06
N VAL A 49 -9.38 14.38 -13.15
CA VAL A 49 -10.10 14.21 -11.88
C VAL A 49 -11.16 15.29 -11.71
N ASN A 50 -12.26 14.93 -11.07
CA ASN A 50 -13.43 15.78 -10.94
C ASN A 50 -14.09 15.61 -9.56
N TYR A 51 -14.58 16.71 -8.98
CA TYR A 51 -15.18 16.78 -7.64
C TYR A 51 -16.72 16.87 -7.63
N SER A 52 -17.36 17.21 -8.76
CA SER A 52 -18.77 17.61 -8.87
C SER A 52 -19.61 16.75 -9.84
N PHE A 53 -19.00 15.75 -10.49
CA PHE A 53 -19.54 14.98 -11.64
C PHE A 53 -19.86 15.83 -12.88
N ASP A 54 -19.45 17.10 -12.93
CA ASP A 54 -19.67 17.97 -14.07
C ASP A 54 -18.71 17.63 -15.23
N PRO A 55 -19.18 17.22 -16.42
CA PRO A 55 -18.32 16.88 -17.55
C PRO A 55 -17.36 17.99 -17.99
N GLU A 56 -17.61 19.26 -17.63
CA GLU A 56 -16.79 20.40 -18.03
C GLU A 56 -15.67 20.73 -17.02
N GLU A 57 -15.76 20.25 -15.77
CA GLU A 57 -14.83 20.60 -14.69
C GLU A 57 -13.81 19.49 -14.39
N PHE A 58 -12.87 19.25 -15.30
CA PHE A 58 -11.76 18.33 -15.05
C PHE A 58 -10.46 19.04 -14.69
N LEU A 59 -9.88 18.62 -13.57
CA LEU A 59 -8.50 18.91 -13.19
C LEU A 59 -7.58 17.92 -13.91
N GLU A 60 -6.54 18.43 -14.55
CA GLU A 60 -5.61 17.61 -15.32
C GLU A 60 -4.32 17.37 -14.54
N ILE A 61 -4.05 16.10 -14.22
CA ILE A 61 -2.85 15.70 -13.50
C ILE A 61 -1.90 15.03 -14.49
N ARG A 62 -0.73 15.63 -14.69
CA ARG A 62 0.34 15.00 -15.45
C ARG A 62 1.10 13.99 -14.58
N VAL A 63 0.93 12.71 -14.86
CA VAL A 63 1.41 11.59 -14.05
C VAL A 63 2.91 11.32 -14.28
N THR A 64 3.37 11.50 -15.53
CA THR A 64 4.76 11.23 -15.94
C THR A 64 5.45 12.50 -16.45
N ARG A 65 6.71 12.68 -16.03
CA ARG A 65 7.61 13.73 -16.54
C ARG A 65 8.54 13.16 -17.62
N GLY A 66 8.01 12.67 -18.75
CA GLY A 66 8.85 12.22 -19.87
C GLY A 66 8.21 11.16 -20.78
N ARG A 67 8.97 10.62 -21.74
CA ARG A 67 8.60 9.37 -22.43
C ARG A 67 8.51 8.29 -21.37
N MET A 68 7.37 7.60 -21.29
CA MET A 68 7.24 6.39 -20.49
C MET A 68 8.30 5.43 -21.01
N GLN A 69 9.39 5.24 -20.25
CA GLN A 69 10.31 4.15 -20.53
C GLN A 69 9.45 2.89 -20.48
N GLN A 70 9.59 2.02 -21.50
CA GLN A 70 8.95 0.71 -21.49
C GLN A 70 9.60 -0.10 -20.38
N ASN A 71 9.20 0.21 -19.16
CA ASN A 71 9.63 -0.49 -17.98
C ASN A 71 8.89 -1.81 -18.00
N ASP A 72 9.66 -2.88 -17.84
CA ASP A 72 9.15 -4.24 -17.71
C ASP A 72 7.93 -4.22 -16.78
N SER A 73 6.76 -4.63 -17.29
CA SER A 73 5.49 -4.59 -16.56
C SER A 73 5.43 -5.63 -15.44
N THR A 74 6.55 -6.26 -15.11
CA THR A 74 6.67 -7.28 -14.08
C THR A 74 6.56 -6.64 -12.71
N LEU A 75 5.48 -6.97 -11.99
CA LEU A 75 5.30 -6.57 -10.61
C LEU A 75 6.41 -7.18 -9.75
N THR A 76 7.09 -6.35 -8.96
CA THR A 76 8.12 -6.81 -8.02
C THR A 76 7.41 -7.41 -6.80
N LYS A 77 7.85 -8.60 -6.36
CA LYS A 77 7.33 -9.22 -5.13
C LYS A 77 7.77 -8.41 -3.91
N CYS A 78 6.85 -8.23 -2.97
CA CYS A 78 7.14 -7.57 -1.69
C CYS A 78 8.00 -8.46 -0.79
N PHE A 79 7.76 -9.78 -0.84
CA PHE A 79 8.49 -10.76 -0.03
C PHE A 79 9.12 -11.84 -0.92
N ASN A 80 10.37 -12.18 -0.60
CA ASN A 80 11.10 -13.27 -1.28
C ASN A 80 10.96 -14.60 -0.56
N SER A 81 10.53 -14.58 0.70
CA SER A 81 10.29 -15.74 1.56
C SER A 81 9.21 -15.43 2.57
N LYS A 82 8.80 -16.44 3.35
CA LYS A 82 7.99 -16.20 4.56
C LYS A 82 8.75 -15.24 5.48
N LEU A 83 8.02 -14.33 6.12
CA LEU A 83 8.58 -13.43 7.11
C LEU A 83 8.95 -14.24 8.36
N PRO A 84 10.22 -14.19 8.82
CA PRO A 84 10.57 -14.82 10.07
C PRO A 84 9.98 -14.05 11.25
N ILE A 85 9.72 -14.76 12.34
CA ILE A 85 9.30 -14.17 13.62
C ILE A 85 10.47 -14.16 14.61
N SER A 86 10.38 -13.32 15.64
CA SER A 86 11.40 -13.28 16.69
C SER A 86 11.49 -14.62 17.42
N THR A 87 12.66 -14.93 17.97
CA THR A 87 12.82 -16.13 18.81
C THR A 87 11.97 -16.07 20.07
N VAL A 88 11.73 -14.86 20.62
CA VAL A 88 10.90 -14.66 21.81
C VAL A 88 9.46 -15.05 21.50
N LYS A 89 8.90 -14.53 20.41
CA LYS A 89 7.54 -14.82 19.95
C LYS A 89 7.35 -16.30 19.59
N THR A 90 8.36 -16.92 19.00
CA THR A 90 8.30 -18.35 18.68
C THR A 90 8.26 -19.21 19.93
N ASN A 91 9.10 -18.92 20.92
CA ASN A 91 9.09 -19.64 22.19
C ASN A 91 7.76 -19.48 22.92
N ASP A 92 7.18 -18.28 22.88
CA ASP A 92 5.86 -17.99 23.43
C ASP A 92 4.77 -18.83 22.75
N LEU A 93 4.73 -18.84 21.40
CA LEU A 93 3.79 -19.67 20.62
C LEU A 93 3.96 -21.18 20.90
N MET A 94 5.20 -21.66 21.02
CA MET A 94 5.47 -23.05 21.37
C MET A 94 5.01 -23.37 22.81
N SER A 95 5.09 -22.42 23.73
CA SER A 95 4.56 -22.58 25.09
C SER A 95 3.04 -22.73 25.10
N LEU A 96 2.33 -21.97 24.25
CA LEU A 96 0.88 -22.07 24.06
C LEU A 96 0.47 -23.41 23.43
N CYS A 97 1.31 -23.96 22.54
CA CYS A 97 1.12 -25.31 22.00
C CYS A 97 1.27 -26.37 23.11
N ARG A 98 2.33 -26.27 23.93
CA ARG A 98 2.60 -27.22 25.04
C ARG A 98 1.53 -27.20 26.12
N THR A 99 0.97 -26.03 26.41
CA THR A 99 -0.13 -25.86 27.38
C THR A 99 -1.49 -26.27 26.82
N LYS A 100 -1.54 -26.76 25.56
CA LYS A 100 -2.77 -27.15 24.84
C LYS A 100 -3.81 -26.04 24.72
N ILE A 101 -3.41 -24.78 24.87
CA ILE A 101 -4.26 -23.61 24.61
C ILE A 101 -4.50 -23.51 23.10
N ILE A 102 -3.46 -23.76 22.30
CA ILE A 102 -3.57 -23.92 20.85
C ILE A 102 -3.89 -25.40 20.54
N PRO A 103 -4.94 -25.69 19.73
CA PRO A 103 -5.28 -27.06 19.32
C PRO A 103 -4.12 -27.77 18.60
N GLU A 104 -3.97 -29.08 18.86
CA GLU A 104 -2.89 -29.91 18.31
C GLU A 104 -2.87 -29.93 16.76
N GLU A 105 -4.05 -29.82 16.14
CA GLU A 105 -4.19 -29.71 14.67
C GLU A 105 -3.38 -28.54 14.07
N ASN A 106 -3.17 -27.48 14.86
CA ASN A 106 -2.46 -26.29 14.42
C ASN A 106 -0.96 -26.31 14.80
N HIS A 107 -0.49 -27.26 15.61
CA HIS A 107 0.91 -27.27 16.09
C HIS A 107 1.91 -27.36 14.93
N THR A 108 1.62 -28.21 13.93
CA THR A 108 2.43 -28.36 12.71
C THR A 108 2.67 -27.02 12.00
N TYR A 109 1.68 -26.13 11.99
CA TYR A 109 1.82 -24.82 11.38
C TYR A 109 2.83 -23.95 12.15
N TYR A 110 2.69 -23.85 13.47
CA TYR A 110 3.56 -23.02 14.31
C TYR A 110 5.00 -23.54 14.36
N GLU A 111 5.20 -24.86 14.32
CA GLU A 111 6.53 -25.48 14.20
C GLU A 111 7.21 -25.17 12.87
N SER A 112 6.44 -24.97 11.79
CA SER A 112 6.97 -24.66 10.46
C SER A 112 7.38 -23.19 10.27
N LEU A 113 7.19 -22.34 11.28
CA LEU A 113 7.50 -20.91 11.19
C LEU A 113 9.02 -20.66 11.25
N GLN A 114 9.50 -19.75 10.41
CA GLN A 114 10.91 -19.37 10.39
C GLN A 114 11.21 -18.42 11.54
N THR A 115 12.38 -18.60 12.17
CA THR A 115 12.83 -17.80 13.31
C THR A 115 14.05 -16.95 12.96
N SER A 116 14.12 -15.74 13.50
CA SER A 116 15.31 -14.89 13.43
C SER A 116 15.64 -14.29 14.79
N LYS A 117 16.92 -14.36 15.17
CA LYS A 117 17.43 -13.75 16.42
C LYS A 117 17.61 -12.23 16.32
N THR A 118 17.72 -11.71 15.10
CA THR A 118 18.02 -10.29 14.85
C THR A 118 16.76 -9.43 14.81
N LEU A 119 15.58 -10.06 14.66
CA LEU A 119 14.30 -9.34 14.63
C LEU A 119 13.84 -9.00 16.05
N LYS A 120 13.51 -7.74 16.25
CA LYS A 120 12.77 -7.27 17.43
C LYS A 120 11.30 -7.16 17.06
N ASP A 121 10.43 -7.54 17.99
CA ASP A 121 8.99 -7.32 17.85
C ASP A 121 8.71 -5.83 18.06
N GLU A 122 8.27 -5.14 17.01
CA GLU A 122 7.83 -3.75 17.09
C GLU A 122 6.30 -3.71 17.10
N MET A 123 5.72 -2.98 18.07
CA MET A 123 4.34 -2.52 17.97
C MET A 123 4.34 -1.35 16.99
N SER A 124 3.49 -1.42 15.96
CA SER A 124 3.25 -0.25 15.11
C SER A 124 2.52 0.80 15.94
N ASP A 125 3.11 1.99 16.05
CA ASP A 125 2.40 3.16 16.54
C ASP A 125 1.21 3.41 15.61
N ILE A 126 0.00 3.41 16.15
CA ILE A 126 -1.20 3.81 15.41
C ILE A 126 -1.10 5.32 15.23
N ASP A 127 -0.99 5.78 13.99
CA ASP A 127 -0.98 7.19 13.66
C ASP A 127 -2.42 7.73 13.70
N ASP A 128 -2.86 8.18 14.87
CA ASP A 128 -4.18 8.77 15.12
C ASP A 128 -4.35 10.18 14.50
N SER A 129 -3.39 10.67 13.70
CA SER A 129 -3.34 12.07 13.25
C SER A 129 -4.25 12.45 12.06
N GLU A 130 -5.04 11.52 11.51
CA GLU A 130 -5.89 11.81 10.32
C GLU A 130 -7.35 12.24 10.63
N PHE A 131 -7.72 12.46 11.89
CA PHE A 131 -9.05 12.99 12.27
C PHE A 131 -9.02 14.48 12.60
N GLU A 132 -8.82 15.35 11.61
CA GLU A 132 -9.30 16.74 11.71
C GLU A 132 -10.44 16.97 10.71
N GLU A 133 -11.67 16.95 11.24
CA GLU A 133 -12.90 17.38 10.58
C GLU A 133 -12.79 18.86 10.19
N ASN A 134 -12.71 19.13 8.89
CA ASN A 134 -12.93 20.48 8.36
C ASN A 134 -14.44 20.74 8.25
N ASP A 135 -15.09 20.95 9.39
CA ASP A 135 -16.40 21.59 9.44
C ASP A 135 -16.20 23.11 9.60
N ASN A 136 -16.04 23.79 8.48
CA ASN A 136 -16.32 25.22 8.40
C ASN A 136 -16.71 25.62 6.97
N LEU A 137 -17.98 25.39 6.63
CA LEU A 137 -18.64 26.08 5.52
C LEU A 137 -19.55 27.13 6.14
N GLY A 138 -19.13 28.39 6.02
CA GLY A 138 -19.97 29.57 6.21
C GLY A 138 -20.88 29.84 5.02
#